data_AF-A0A4R4SCM4-F1
#
_entry.id   AF-A0A4R4SCM4-F1
#
_cell.length_a   1.000
_cell.length_b   1.000
_cell.length_c   1.000
_cell.angle_alpha   90.00
_cell.angle_beta   90.00
_cell.angle_gamma   90.00
#
_symmetry.space_group_name_H-M   'P 1'
#
loop_
_entity.id
_entity.type
_entity.pdbx_description
1 polymer ?
#
loop_
_entity_poly.entity_id
_entity_poly.type
_entity_poly.pdbx_seq_one_letter_code
_entity_poly.pdbx_strand_id
1 'polypeptide(L)'
;MPTTDGPAAGPAGAGATRAVTDPDDGARLATALSDRLATLAFVDLTTEQVTGLLADTIADWGAACGWRVYRRAASVVPLPPPMSGQRSVVDVACARPAAPPVVIEVDHTDRRRTVEKLLAEADAGRVPIWVRWGSRGFAAPPEPVRMVTLTVTARRGEAGVRLHSRRPARQLPPPTHHAEPVTAGPPDSLFDPTGGS
;
A
#
# COMPACT_ATOMS: atom_id res chain seq x y z
N MET A 1 -27.21 -65.80 13.02
CA MET A 1 -25.99 -65.23 12.42
C MET A 1 -26.38 -63.94 11.72
N PRO A 2 -26.12 -62.75 12.29
CA PRO A 2 -26.46 -61.49 11.67
C PRO A 2 -25.30 -60.99 10.80
N THR A 3 -25.61 -60.54 9.58
CA THR A 3 -24.67 -59.78 8.74
C THR A 3 -25.17 -58.34 8.67
N THR A 4 -24.53 -57.48 9.45
CA THR A 4 -24.51 -56.02 9.27
C THR A 4 -23.60 -55.71 8.09
N ASP A 5 -24.08 -54.95 7.12
CA ASP A 5 -23.21 -54.15 6.26
C ASP A 5 -23.78 -52.73 6.14
N GLY A 6 -22.94 -51.75 6.44
CA GLY A 6 -23.31 -50.35 6.60
C GLY A 6 -23.31 -49.58 5.28
N PRO A 7 -23.95 -48.39 5.22
CA PRO A 7 -23.94 -47.59 4.00
C PRO A 7 -22.59 -46.89 3.82
N ALA A 8 -22.04 -47.02 2.61
CA ALA A 8 -20.88 -46.27 2.16
C ALA A 8 -21.19 -44.77 2.09
N ALA A 9 -20.49 -43.99 2.92
CA ALA A 9 -20.43 -42.54 2.79
C ALA A 9 -19.59 -42.18 1.57
N GLY A 10 -20.20 -41.57 0.56
CA GLY A 10 -19.47 -40.99 -0.57
C GLY A 10 -18.70 -39.73 -0.13
N PRO A 11 -17.49 -39.47 -0.67
CA PRO A 11 -16.89 -38.16 -0.51
C PRO A 11 -17.44 -37.23 -1.59
N ALA A 12 -18.34 -36.35 -1.16
CA ALA A 12 -18.53 -35.06 -1.80
C ALA A 12 -17.25 -34.23 -1.61
N GLY A 13 -16.46 -34.11 -2.67
CA GLY A 13 -15.33 -33.19 -2.75
C GLY A 13 -15.60 -32.16 -3.84
N ALA A 14 -16.60 -31.29 -3.61
CA ALA A 14 -16.79 -30.10 -4.42
C ALA A 14 -15.51 -29.26 -4.31
N GLY A 15 -14.90 -28.98 -5.46
CA GLY A 15 -13.69 -28.17 -5.54
C GLY A 15 -13.90 -26.85 -4.81
N ALA A 16 -13.00 -26.56 -3.87
CA ALA A 16 -12.86 -25.22 -3.35
C ALA A 16 -12.42 -24.34 -4.54
N THR A 17 -13.38 -23.64 -5.14
CA THR A 17 -13.11 -22.60 -6.11
C THR A 17 -12.15 -21.63 -5.44
N ARG A 18 -10.88 -21.66 -5.83
CA ARG A 18 -9.90 -20.64 -5.46
C ARG A 18 -10.56 -19.31 -5.80
N ALA A 19 -11.00 -18.57 -4.79
CA ALA A 19 -11.58 -17.26 -5.00
C ALA A 19 -10.49 -16.43 -5.69
N VAL A 20 -10.62 -16.28 -7.01
CA VAL A 20 -9.78 -15.38 -7.77
C VAL A 20 -10.02 -14.02 -7.13
N THR A 21 -8.99 -13.51 -6.46
CA THR A 21 -8.98 -12.16 -5.96
C THR A 21 -9.25 -11.27 -7.17
N ASP A 22 -10.40 -10.60 -7.20
CA ASP A 22 -10.71 -9.62 -8.23
C ASP A 22 -9.57 -8.58 -8.25
N PRO A 23 -8.73 -8.50 -9.31
CA PRO A 23 -7.59 -7.58 -9.34
C PRO A 23 -8.04 -6.12 -9.19
N ASP A 24 -9.29 -5.83 -9.58
CA ASP A 24 -9.90 -4.52 -9.44
C ASP A 24 -10.26 -4.22 -7.98
N ASP A 25 -10.51 -5.23 -7.13
CA ASP A 25 -10.74 -5.05 -5.68
C ASP A 25 -9.50 -4.52 -4.98
N GLY A 26 -8.33 -5.11 -5.27
CA GLY A 26 -7.06 -4.66 -4.70
C GLY A 26 -6.75 -3.21 -5.09
N ALA A 27 -6.99 -2.84 -6.35
CA ALA A 27 -6.79 -1.47 -6.82
C ALA A 27 -7.76 -0.48 -6.12
N ARG A 28 -9.06 -0.82 -6.03
CA ARG A 28 -10.07 0.01 -5.34
C ARG A 28 -9.72 0.21 -3.87
N LEU A 29 -9.29 -0.85 -3.17
CA LEU A 29 -8.86 -0.77 -1.77
C LEU A 29 -7.63 0.12 -1.59
N ALA A 30 -6.63 -0.02 -2.47
CA ALA A 30 -5.43 0.81 -2.43
C ALA A 30 -5.74 2.29 -2.66
N THR A 31 -6.63 2.61 -3.62
CA THR A 31 -7.11 3.99 -3.84
C THR A 31 -7.85 4.53 -2.62
N ALA A 32 -8.81 3.78 -2.07
CA ALA A 32 -9.56 4.22 -0.88
C ALA A 32 -8.65 4.45 0.33
N LEU A 33 -7.64 3.60 0.53
CA LEU A 33 -6.66 3.78 1.58
C LEU A 33 -5.74 4.98 1.31
N SER A 34 -5.32 5.17 0.07
CA SER A 34 -4.54 6.35 -0.34
C SER A 34 -5.28 7.64 -0.02
N ASP A 35 -6.57 7.74 -0.35
CA ASP A 35 -7.40 8.91 -0.07
C ASP A 35 -7.51 9.17 1.44
N ARG A 36 -7.67 8.11 2.23
CA ARG A 36 -7.68 8.21 3.70
C ARG A 36 -6.34 8.72 4.25
N LEU A 37 -5.22 8.19 3.78
CA LEU A 37 -3.89 8.64 4.24
C LEU A 37 -3.56 10.05 3.75
N ALA A 38 -4.14 10.47 2.61
CA ALA A 38 -3.91 11.79 2.04
C ALA A 38 -4.40 12.93 2.95
N THR A 39 -5.31 12.67 3.89
CA THR A 39 -5.83 13.67 4.84
C THR A 39 -4.89 13.92 6.03
N LEU A 40 -3.87 13.08 6.25
CA LEU A 40 -3.03 13.15 7.44
C LEU A 40 -2.12 14.39 7.47
N ALA A 41 -2.14 15.14 8.57
CA ALA A 41 -1.19 16.21 8.82
C ALA A 41 -0.43 15.92 10.10
N PHE A 42 0.89 16.09 10.09
CA PHE A 42 1.71 15.99 11.29
C PHE A 42 3.00 16.76 11.10
N VAL A 43 3.62 17.14 12.22
CA VAL A 43 4.86 17.88 12.24
C VAL A 43 5.83 17.20 13.17
N ASP A 44 7.05 17.03 12.69
CA ASP A 44 8.22 16.60 13.46
C ASP A 44 8.06 15.30 14.25
N LEU A 45 7.43 14.31 13.62
CA LEU A 45 7.35 12.96 14.17
C LEU A 45 8.61 12.15 13.84
N THR A 46 9.04 11.30 14.77
CA THR A 46 10.10 10.32 14.52
C THR A 46 9.61 9.22 13.57
N THR A 47 10.54 8.42 13.04
CA THR A 47 10.19 7.28 12.18
C THR A 47 9.19 6.33 12.84
N GLU A 48 9.39 6.02 14.12
CA GLU A 48 8.50 5.13 14.87
C GLU A 48 7.11 5.74 15.04
N GLN A 49 7.04 7.03 15.38
CA GLN A 49 5.77 7.75 15.54
C GLN A 49 4.99 7.82 14.23
N VAL A 50 5.64 8.07 13.09
CA VAL A 50 4.96 8.06 11.80
C VAL A 50 4.43 6.66 11.48
N THR A 51 5.25 5.61 11.61
CA THR A 51 4.80 4.24 11.36
C THR A 51 3.62 3.85 12.26
N GLY A 52 3.66 4.20 13.54
CA GLY A 52 2.56 3.99 14.48
C GLY A 52 1.28 4.72 14.07
N LEU A 53 1.39 6.03 13.78
CA LEU A 53 0.26 6.84 13.30
C LEU A 53 -0.39 6.26 12.03
N LEU A 54 0.42 5.80 11.08
CA LEU A 54 -0.09 5.19 9.85
C LEU A 54 -0.78 3.88 10.14
N ALA A 55 -0.19 3.01 10.96
CA ALA A 55 -0.86 1.79 11.40
C ALA A 55 -2.22 2.16 12.01
N ASP A 56 -2.26 3.07 12.99
CA ASP A 56 -3.49 3.55 13.65
C ASP A 56 -4.55 4.02 12.66
N THR A 57 -4.17 4.88 11.73
CA THR A 57 -5.08 5.38 10.71
C THR A 57 -5.64 4.26 9.82
N ILE A 58 -4.81 3.26 9.48
CA ILE A 58 -5.23 2.09 8.68
C ILE A 58 -6.20 1.20 9.45
N ALA A 59 -5.97 1.00 10.75
CA ALA A 59 -6.91 0.21 11.56
C ALA A 59 -8.26 0.91 11.72
N ASP A 60 -8.24 2.21 11.99
CA ASP A 60 -9.47 3.01 12.08
C ASP A 60 -10.24 2.98 10.77
N TRP A 61 -9.54 3.04 9.63
CA TRP A 61 -10.15 2.86 8.31
C TRP A 61 -10.81 1.49 8.16
N GLY A 62 -10.10 0.40 8.47
CA GLY A 62 -10.67 -0.94 8.39
C GLY A 62 -11.89 -1.12 9.30
N ALA A 63 -11.84 -0.57 10.52
CA ALA A 63 -12.96 -0.59 11.46
C ALA A 63 -14.15 0.22 10.95
N ALA A 64 -13.91 1.39 10.34
CA ALA A 64 -14.95 2.21 9.72
C ALA A 64 -15.61 1.52 8.52
N CYS A 65 -14.90 0.64 7.82
CA CYS A 65 -15.47 -0.24 6.80
C CYS A 65 -16.26 -1.44 7.38
N GLY A 66 -16.39 -1.55 8.70
CA GLY A 66 -17.09 -2.64 9.38
C GLY A 66 -16.31 -3.95 9.45
N TRP A 67 -14.99 -3.92 9.25
CA TRP A 67 -14.15 -5.12 9.27
C TRP A 67 -13.61 -5.42 10.65
N ARG A 68 -13.26 -6.69 10.90
CA ARG A 68 -12.48 -7.06 12.09
C ARG A 68 -11.02 -6.77 11.82
N VAL A 69 -10.41 -5.95 12.66
CA VAL A 69 -9.04 -5.47 12.46
C VAL A 69 -8.10 -6.09 13.50
N TYR A 70 -6.94 -6.53 13.04
CA TYR A 70 -5.89 -7.12 13.86
C TYR A 70 -4.59 -6.36 13.64
N ARG A 71 -4.01 -5.91 14.75
CA ARG A 71 -2.65 -5.38 14.80
C ARG A 71 -1.66 -6.51 14.90
N ARG A 72 -0.51 -6.39 14.24
CA ARG A 72 0.63 -7.33 14.40
C ARG A 72 0.17 -8.78 14.22
N ALA A 73 -0.68 -9.02 13.23
CA ALA A 73 -1.30 -10.31 12.99
C ALA A 73 -0.27 -11.32 12.49
N ALA A 74 -0.42 -12.59 12.86
CA ALA A 74 0.48 -13.64 12.38
C ALA A 74 0.45 -13.74 10.84
N SER A 75 1.62 -13.65 10.24
CA SER A 75 1.84 -13.88 8.82
C SER A 75 1.82 -15.38 8.51
N VAL A 76 1.58 -15.71 7.24
CA VAL A 76 1.76 -17.07 6.69
C VAL A 76 3.24 -17.43 6.56
N VAL A 77 4.15 -16.45 6.56
CA VAL A 77 5.59 -16.69 6.46
C VAL A 77 6.19 -17.03 7.84
N PRO A 78 6.81 -18.21 8.02
CA PRO A 78 7.52 -18.55 9.25
C PRO A 78 8.78 -17.70 9.40
N LEU A 79 9.25 -17.52 10.63
CA LEU A 79 10.57 -16.91 10.84
C LEU A 79 11.69 -17.90 10.46
N PRO A 80 12.86 -17.42 10.00
CA PRO A 80 14.00 -18.29 9.73
C PRO A 80 14.58 -18.87 11.04
N PRO A 81 15.37 -19.96 10.96
CA PRO A 81 16.11 -20.49 12.11
C PRO A 81 16.98 -19.41 12.80
N PRO A 82 17.16 -19.47 14.13
CA PRO A 82 16.61 -20.46 15.08
C PRO A 82 15.16 -20.17 15.51
N MET A 83 14.52 -19.12 14.99
CA MET A 83 13.17 -18.70 15.37
C MET A 83 12.07 -19.42 14.60
N SER A 84 12.34 -20.58 13.99
CA SER A 84 11.42 -21.29 13.09
C SER A 84 10.09 -21.73 13.72
N GLY A 85 10.02 -21.81 15.05
CA GLY A 85 8.77 -22.05 15.79
C GLY A 85 7.86 -20.82 15.93
N GLN A 86 8.32 -19.64 15.49
CA GLN A 86 7.59 -18.38 15.56
C GLN A 86 7.14 -17.93 14.17
N ARG A 87 6.00 -17.25 14.10
CA ARG A 87 5.52 -16.65 12.85
C ARG A 87 6.04 -15.22 12.73
N SER A 88 6.35 -14.81 11.50
CA SER A 88 6.48 -13.38 11.23
C SER A 88 5.11 -12.72 11.36
N VAL A 89 5.05 -11.40 11.41
CA VAL A 89 3.79 -10.67 11.60
C VAL A 89 3.62 -9.60 10.56
N VAL A 90 2.36 -9.31 10.23
CA VAL A 90 1.95 -8.17 9.42
C VAL A 90 1.44 -7.04 10.29
N ASP A 91 1.68 -5.80 9.89
CA ASP A 91 1.38 -4.64 10.73
C ASP A 91 -0.13 -4.50 10.98
N VAL A 92 -0.94 -4.65 9.94
CA VAL A 92 -2.39 -4.67 10.02
C VAL A 92 -2.97 -5.78 9.13
N ALA A 93 -3.97 -6.49 9.65
CA ALA A 93 -4.82 -7.38 8.87
C ALA A 93 -6.29 -7.07 9.12
N CYS A 94 -7.10 -7.08 8.05
CA CYS A 94 -8.53 -6.83 8.10
C CYS A 94 -9.29 -8.04 7.56
N ALA A 95 -10.09 -8.69 8.40
CA ALA A 95 -11.00 -9.74 7.97
C ALA A 95 -12.31 -9.15 7.47
N ARG A 96 -12.66 -9.45 6.22
CA ARG A 96 -13.85 -8.95 5.54
C ARG A 96 -14.92 -10.05 5.48
N PRO A 97 -16.21 -9.77 5.79
CA PRO A 97 -17.24 -10.82 5.87
C PRO A 97 -17.52 -11.59 4.57
N ALA A 98 -17.39 -10.94 3.40
CA ALA A 98 -17.76 -11.51 2.11
C ALA A 98 -16.68 -11.34 1.03
N ALA A 99 -15.45 -11.05 1.44
CA ALA A 99 -14.34 -10.80 0.53
C ALA A 99 -13.01 -11.31 1.15
N PRO A 100 -11.96 -11.56 0.34
CA PRO A 100 -10.67 -11.99 0.84
C PRO A 100 -10.09 -11.06 1.92
N PRO A 101 -9.42 -11.54 2.98
CA PRO A 101 -8.79 -10.64 3.96
C PRO A 101 -7.77 -9.69 3.32
N VAL A 102 -7.63 -8.49 3.87
CA VAL A 102 -6.60 -7.52 3.46
C VAL A 102 -5.44 -7.59 4.45
N VAL A 103 -4.20 -7.60 3.97
CA VAL A 103 -2.99 -7.53 4.81
C VAL A 103 -2.13 -6.35 4.38
N ILE A 104 -1.60 -5.62 5.35
CA ILE A 104 -1.00 -4.32 5.13
C ILE A 104 0.32 -4.22 5.91
N GLU A 105 1.36 -3.81 5.21
CA GLU A 105 2.68 -3.49 5.76
C GLU A 105 2.96 -2.01 5.65
N VAL A 106 3.61 -1.42 6.66
CA VAL A 106 3.97 0.00 6.69
C VAL A 106 5.48 0.14 6.79
N ASP A 107 6.12 0.58 5.71
CA ASP A 107 7.58 0.72 5.67
C ASP A 107 8.04 2.10 5.21
N HIS A 108 9.09 2.60 5.86
CA HIS A 108 9.81 3.80 5.43
C HIS A 108 11.01 3.48 4.49
N THR A 109 11.46 2.23 4.44
CA THR A 109 12.53 1.74 3.55
C THR A 109 12.04 0.68 2.57
N ASP A 110 12.69 0.57 1.41
CA ASP A 110 12.41 -0.48 0.44
C ASP A 110 13.05 -1.80 0.90
N ARG A 111 12.22 -2.71 1.40
CA ARG A 111 12.66 -3.99 1.99
C ARG A 111 12.15 -5.14 1.15
N ARG A 112 13.08 -5.81 0.45
CA ARG A 112 12.80 -7.05 -0.31
C ARG A 112 12.04 -8.10 0.52
N ARG A 113 12.39 -8.26 1.79
CA ARG A 113 11.72 -9.19 2.70
C ARG A 113 10.24 -8.86 2.92
N THR A 114 9.86 -7.58 2.92
CA THR A 114 8.45 -7.19 3.04
C THR A 114 7.68 -7.61 1.79
N VAL A 115 8.26 -7.40 0.60
CA VAL A 115 7.66 -7.84 -0.67
C VAL A 115 7.47 -9.35 -0.71
N GLU A 116 8.49 -10.13 -0.34
CA GLU A 116 8.42 -11.60 -0.26
C GLU A 116 7.31 -12.06 0.69
N LYS A 117 7.17 -11.40 1.84
CA LYS A 117 6.09 -11.67 2.79
C LYS A 117 4.71 -11.38 2.18
N LEU A 118 4.53 -10.22 1.56
CA LEU A 118 3.27 -9.83 0.94
C LEU A 118 2.89 -10.72 -0.25
N LEU A 119 3.86 -11.19 -1.04
CA LEU A 119 3.62 -12.17 -2.10
C LEU A 119 3.12 -13.51 -1.53
N ALA A 120 3.73 -14.00 -0.46
CA ALA A 120 3.27 -15.22 0.20
C ALA A 120 1.84 -15.10 0.78
N GLU A 121 1.49 -13.92 1.30
CA GLU A 121 0.11 -13.64 1.73
C GLU A 121 -0.87 -13.62 0.55
N ALA A 122 -0.45 -13.11 -0.61
CA ALA A 122 -1.23 -13.15 -1.84
C ALA A 122 -1.47 -14.59 -2.31
N ASP A 123 -0.43 -15.43 -2.26
CA ASP A 123 -0.53 -16.86 -2.58
C ASP A 123 -1.50 -17.60 -1.65
N ALA A 124 -1.61 -17.14 -0.40
CA ALA A 124 -2.61 -17.59 0.58
C ALA A 124 -4.01 -16.99 0.36
N GLY A 125 -4.23 -16.27 -0.75
CA GLY A 125 -5.52 -15.72 -1.15
C GLY A 125 -5.92 -14.44 -0.44
N ARG A 126 -4.97 -13.69 0.15
CA ARG A 126 -5.24 -12.38 0.76
C ARG A 126 -4.98 -11.24 -0.24
N VAL A 127 -5.49 -10.05 0.04
CA VAL A 127 -5.17 -8.82 -0.71
C VAL A 127 -3.98 -8.12 -0.04
N PRO A 128 -2.77 -8.18 -0.60
CA PRO A 128 -1.60 -7.48 -0.06
C PRO A 128 -1.55 -6.00 -0.44
N ILE A 129 -1.39 -5.13 0.54
CA ILE A 129 -1.10 -3.70 0.34
C ILE A 129 0.18 -3.32 1.06
N TRP A 130 1.10 -2.67 0.35
CA TRP A 130 2.31 -2.09 0.92
C TRP A 130 2.18 -0.57 1.01
N VAL A 131 2.11 -0.06 2.24
CA VAL A 131 2.16 1.38 2.50
C VAL A 131 3.61 1.81 2.64
N ARG A 132 4.10 2.56 1.66
CA ARG A 132 5.44 3.14 1.65
C ARG A 132 5.36 4.62 2.01
N TRP A 133 6.18 5.07 2.94
CA TRP A 133 6.25 6.49 3.28
C TRP A 133 7.69 7.00 3.29
N GLY A 134 7.88 8.28 2.99
CA GLY A 134 9.22 8.86 2.83
C GLY A 134 9.21 10.07 1.91
N SER A 135 10.38 10.60 1.56
CA SER A 135 10.48 11.80 0.73
C SER A 135 10.43 11.52 -0.78
N ARG A 136 10.91 10.35 -1.22
CA ARG A 136 10.94 9.89 -2.63
C ARG A 136 11.40 8.43 -2.71
N GLY A 137 11.49 7.90 -3.94
CA GLY A 137 12.14 6.62 -4.22
C GLY A 137 11.22 5.42 -4.02
N PHE A 138 9.95 5.55 -4.38
CA PHE A 138 8.98 4.46 -4.32
C PHE A 138 9.06 3.63 -5.60
N ALA A 139 9.74 2.49 -5.56
CA ALA A 139 9.70 1.50 -6.62
C ALA A 139 8.41 0.67 -6.51
N ALA A 140 7.72 0.45 -7.62
CA ALA A 140 6.52 -0.37 -7.63
C ALA A 140 6.89 -1.83 -7.30
N PRO A 141 6.20 -2.47 -6.34
CA PRO A 141 6.38 -3.89 -6.08
C PRO A 141 5.78 -4.71 -7.24
N PRO A 142 6.19 -5.98 -7.39
CA PRO A 142 5.56 -6.89 -8.35
C PRO A 142 4.09 -7.11 -8.02
N GLU A 143 3.28 -7.33 -9.06
CA GLU A 143 1.91 -7.81 -8.93
C GLU A 143 1.88 -9.15 -8.15
N PRO A 144 0.84 -9.42 -7.34
CA PRO A 144 -0.36 -8.60 -7.11
C PRO A 144 -0.24 -7.60 -5.94
N VAL A 145 0.97 -7.31 -5.45
CA VAL A 145 1.16 -6.40 -4.32
C VAL A 145 0.79 -4.97 -4.72
N ARG A 146 -0.21 -4.39 -4.07
CA ARG A 146 -0.62 -3.01 -4.32
C ARG A 146 0.21 -2.06 -3.45
N MET A 147 0.69 -0.96 -4.03
CA MET A 147 1.45 0.04 -3.27
C MET A 147 0.61 1.31 -3.04
N VAL A 148 0.60 1.78 -1.80
CA VAL A 148 0.09 3.09 -1.41
C VAL A 148 1.26 3.91 -0.91
N THR A 149 1.42 5.16 -1.39
CA THR A 149 2.55 6.01 -1.00
C THR A 149 2.10 7.20 -0.17
N LEU A 150 2.92 7.58 0.82
CA LEU A 150 2.74 8.79 1.59
C LEU A 150 4.02 9.61 1.59
N THR A 151 4.01 10.72 0.84
CA THR A 151 5.14 11.63 0.80
C THR A 151 5.21 12.50 2.06
N VAL A 152 6.40 12.57 2.66
CA VAL A 152 6.72 13.40 3.82
C VAL A 152 8.00 14.20 3.57
N THR A 153 8.16 15.32 4.26
CA THR A 153 9.46 16.01 4.34
C THR A 153 10.22 15.54 5.56
N ALA A 154 11.54 15.58 5.49
CA ALA A 154 12.41 15.19 6.59
C ALA A 154 13.40 16.30 6.92
N ARG A 155 13.66 16.52 8.21
CA ARG A 155 14.71 17.41 8.71
C ARG A 155 15.51 16.71 9.79
N ARG A 156 16.70 17.24 10.08
CA ARG A 156 17.48 16.83 11.25
C ARG A 156 17.02 17.67 12.45
N GLY A 157 16.58 17.01 13.50
CA GLY A 157 16.23 17.59 14.78
C GLY A 157 17.43 17.68 15.72
N GLU A 158 17.14 18.01 16.98
CA GLU A 158 18.12 17.97 18.06
C GLU A 158 18.69 16.56 18.23
N ALA A 159 19.93 16.46 18.72
CA ALA A 159 20.68 15.20 18.82
C ALA A 159 20.84 14.41 17.49
N GLY A 160 20.57 15.04 16.33
CA GLY A 160 20.71 14.40 15.02
C GLY A 160 19.55 13.48 14.63
N VAL A 161 18.50 13.40 15.43
CA VAL A 161 17.31 12.57 15.15
C VAL A 161 16.63 13.06 13.88
N ARG A 162 16.24 12.14 12.99
CA ARG A 162 15.49 12.52 11.78
C ARG A 162 14.00 12.65 12.13
N LEU A 163 13.46 13.84 11.87
CA LEU A 163 12.07 14.20 12.13
C LEU A 163 11.35 14.38 10.80
N HIS A 164 10.10 13.94 10.75
CA HIS A 164 9.29 13.89 9.54
C HIS A 164 8.02 14.70 9.71
N SER A 165 7.67 15.43 8.67
CA SER A 165 6.48 16.27 8.63
C SER A 165 5.68 16.00 7.37
N ARG A 166 4.36 16.12 7.47
CA ARG A 166 3.46 16.13 6.34
C ARG A 166 2.46 17.26 6.50
N ARG A 167 2.35 18.08 5.47
CA ARG A 167 1.21 18.98 5.30
C ARG A 167 0.25 18.32 4.31
N PRO A 168 -1.08 18.48 4.48
CA PRO A 168 -2.02 18.09 3.45
C PRO A 168 -1.63 18.73 2.13
N ALA A 169 -1.84 18.03 1.02
CA ALA A 169 -1.66 18.62 -0.29
C ALA A 169 -2.55 19.87 -0.36
N ARG A 170 -1.92 21.04 -0.52
CA ARG A 170 -2.67 22.28 -0.72
C ARG A 170 -3.35 22.11 -2.07
N GLN A 171 -4.68 22.07 -2.11
CA GLN A 171 -5.40 22.28 -3.36
C GLN A 171 -5.14 23.74 -3.77
N LEU A 172 -4.10 23.98 -4.56
CA LEU A 172 -4.01 25.22 -5.28
C LEU A 172 -5.02 25.16 -6.42
N PRO A 173 -5.85 26.20 -6.61
CA PRO A 173 -6.63 26.29 -7.83
C PRO A 173 -5.68 26.24 -9.04
N PRO A 174 -6.10 25.67 -10.18
CA PRO A 174 -5.29 25.70 -11.39
C PRO A 174 -4.89 27.15 -11.69
N PRO A 175 -3.64 27.39 -12.16
CA PRO A 175 -3.18 28.74 -12.46
C PRO A 175 -4.15 29.39 -13.46
N THR A 176 -4.50 30.65 -13.19
CA THR A 176 -5.35 31.45 -14.09
C THR A 176 -4.61 31.64 -15.41
N HIS A 177 -4.98 30.89 -16.44
CA HIS A 177 -4.54 31.17 -17.80
C HIS A 177 -5.36 32.36 -18.31
N HIS A 178 -4.73 33.53 -18.39
CA HIS A 178 -5.24 34.61 -19.21
C HIS A 178 -5.04 34.21 -20.67
N ALA A 179 -6.13 33.85 -21.36
CA ALA A 179 -6.13 33.66 -22.79
C ALA A 179 -6.12 35.05 -23.46
N GLU A 180 -4.97 35.72 -23.45
CA GLU A 180 -4.69 36.77 -24.42
C GLU A 180 -4.67 36.10 -25.80
N PRO A 181 -5.41 36.61 -26.80
CA PRO A 181 -5.30 36.11 -28.16
C PRO A 181 -3.84 36.26 -28.61
N VAL A 182 -3.16 35.14 -28.84
CA VAL A 182 -1.88 35.13 -29.54
C VAL A 182 -2.17 35.59 -30.96
N THR A 183 -2.01 36.89 -31.19
CA THR A 183 -1.92 37.42 -32.55
C THR A 183 -0.53 37.06 -33.02
N ALA A 184 -0.42 36.06 -33.91
CA ALA A 184 0.84 35.70 -34.53
C ALA A 184 1.36 36.94 -35.29
N GLY A 185 2.35 37.62 -34.72
CA GLY A 185 3.19 38.54 -35.46
C GLY A 185 3.94 37.79 -36.57
N PRO A 186 4.37 38.48 -37.64
CA PRO A 186 5.12 37.84 -38.72
C PRO A 186 6.36 37.13 -38.15
N PRO A 187 6.74 35.96 -38.70
CA PRO A 187 7.87 35.20 -38.20
C PRO A 187 9.17 36.01 -38.31
N ASP A 188 9.80 36.28 -37.17
CA ASP A 188 11.18 36.78 -37.14
C ASP A 188 12.12 35.67 -37.63
N SER A 189 12.79 35.92 -38.76
CA SER A 189 13.80 35.02 -39.31
C SER A 189 15.01 34.94 -38.37
N LEU A 190 15.09 33.87 -37.58
CA LEU A 190 16.14 33.63 -36.59
C LEU A 190 17.44 33.02 -37.16
N PHE A 191 17.53 32.88 -38.49
CA PHE A 191 18.73 32.36 -39.17
C PHE A 191 19.00 33.17 -40.44
N ASP A 192 19.84 34.19 -40.32
CA ASP A 192 20.44 34.85 -41.48
C ASP A 192 21.88 34.32 -41.64
N PRO A 193 22.19 33.55 -42.69
CA PRO A 193 23.55 33.05 -42.93
C PRO A 193 24.37 34.08 -43.71
N THR A 194 24.81 35.15 -43.05
CA THR A 194 25.83 36.05 -43.62
C THR A 194 27.18 35.82 -42.93
N GLY A 195 28.01 34.98 -43.54
CA GLY A 195 29.39 34.75 -43.12
C GLY A 195 30.17 34.02 -44.19
N GLY A 196 30.44 34.70 -45.32
CA GLY A 196 31.23 34.14 -46.41
C GLY A 196 31.90 35.23 -47.25
N SER A 197 33.15 35.53 -46.92
CA SER A 197 34.24 35.89 -47.86
C SER A 197 35.57 35.66 -47.15
#